data_AF-A0A9X3EJQ8-F1
#
_entry.id   AF-A0A9X3EJQ8-F1
#
_cell.length_a   1.000
_cell.length_b   1.000
_cell.length_c   1.000
_cell.angle_alpha   90.00
_cell.angle_beta   90.00
_cell.angle_gamma   90.00
#
_symmetry.space_group_name_H-M   'P 1'
#
loop_
_entity.id
_entity.type
_entity.pdbx_description
1 polymer ?
#
loop_
_entity_poly.entity_id
_entity_poly.type
_entity_poly.pdbx_seq_one_letter_code
_entity_poly.pdbx_strand_id
1 'polypeptide(L)'
;MNIRNLVPFVILSVACVTACDDMDQFDAADEDLGEVALRPGSGPAGGVWLNTSSIGSTPFSELDLSGLVHKGAQSTGAKLLRPGNVWVNVTSGSVKDGTLEAKVGTTIYRGADLVGSRWELTLFNADTDGDGDHDADDEPEVDVELRIASFQQISPKEAHYTFETVDELGNVVPVCDADTDGVHTMVPIKDLTVNEVTGRMGKRSNTLYLACTSGAVGKAVQWGYKPWERPIDEFEVATRMVRADYCFDGTSYTQTGTHLQIKDKYQINTFLRADDPTEAVWSKSGVRCINTPRNATLTAPQVQCGGQTLPTCATNTSMTTYSDALFWTKIDASI
;
A
#
# COMPACT_ATOMS: atom_id res chain seq x y z
N MET A 1 -13.94 -39.24 66.85
CA MET A 1 -13.23 -38.95 68.12
C MET A 1 -12.54 -37.61 67.93
N ASN A 2 -12.89 -36.57 68.72
CA ASN A 2 -12.52 -35.16 68.46
C ASN A 2 -11.18 -34.74 69.07
N ILE A 3 -10.22 -34.31 68.23
CA ILE A 3 -8.94 -33.61 68.53
C ILE A 3 -8.58 -32.83 67.22
N ARG A 4 -8.09 -31.58 67.12
CA ARG A 4 -7.51 -30.57 68.05
C ARG A 4 -7.93 -29.13 67.65
N ASN A 5 -7.38 -28.12 68.36
CA ASN A 5 -7.28 -26.70 67.97
C ASN A 5 -5.79 -26.27 67.84
N LEU A 6 -5.56 -24.99 67.45
CA LEU A 6 -4.34 -24.13 67.55
C LEU A 6 -3.45 -24.03 66.25
N VAL A 7 -3.18 -22.88 65.58
CA VAL A 7 -2.74 -21.47 65.94
C VAL A 7 -1.19 -21.32 65.81
N PRO A 8 -0.56 -20.17 65.40
CA PRO A 8 -0.89 -19.04 64.49
C PRO A 8 0.35 -18.57 63.61
N PHE A 9 0.56 -17.23 63.43
CA PHE A 9 1.65 -16.42 62.79
C PHE A 9 1.43 -16.01 61.31
N VAL A 10 1.71 -14.77 60.83
CA VAL A 10 2.02 -13.43 61.45
C VAL A 10 1.83 -12.35 60.34
N ILE A 11 1.13 -11.21 60.58
CA ILE A 11 1.65 -9.82 60.72
C ILE A 11 2.56 -9.35 59.53
N LEU A 12 2.43 -8.17 58.88
CA LEU A 12 1.95 -6.83 59.29
C LEU A 12 1.35 -6.00 58.13
N SER A 13 0.49 -5.04 58.47
CA SER A 13 -0.05 -3.99 57.59
C SER A 13 0.19 -2.59 58.17
N VAL A 14 0.74 -1.65 57.39
CA VAL A 14 0.72 -0.16 57.57
C VAL A 14 0.94 0.44 56.16
N ALA A 15 0.11 1.25 55.49
CA ALA A 15 -0.95 2.22 55.82
C ALA A 15 -0.47 3.61 56.27
N CYS A 16 -0.39 4.58 55.34
CA CYS A 16 -1.28 5.77 55.31
C CYS A 16 -0.88 6.88 54.32
N VAL A 17 -1.87 7.23 53.49
CA VAL A 17 -2.21 8.50 52.82
C VAL A 17 -1.44 9.77 53.22
N THR A 18 -1.08 10.57 52.22
CA THR A 18 -1.24 12.04 52.27
C THR A 18 -1.99 12.49 51.01
N ALA A 19 -2.89 13.47 51.15
CA ALA A 19 -3.60 14.11 50.06
C ALA A 19 -3.39 15.62 50.16
N CYS A 20 -3.15 16.27 49.02
CA CYS A 20 -3.25 17.71 48.81
C CYS A 20 -3.93 17.92 47.45
N ASP A 21 -4.69 19.00 47.34
CA ASP A 21 -5.44 19.35 46.14
C ASP A 21 -4.53 19.72 44.96
N ASP A 22 -4.99 19.43 43.74
CA ASP A 22 -4.83 20.31 42.59
C ASP A 22 -6.06 20.18 41.69
N MET A 23 -6.63 21.30 41.26
CA MET A 23 -7.79 21.35 40.37
C MET A 23 -7.37 21.66 38.93
N ASP A 24 -8.00 20.97 37.99
CA ASP A 24 -8.26 21.38 36.60
C ASP A 24 -7.12 22.05 35.81
N GLN A 25 -6.42 21.30 34.96
CA GLN A 25 -6.36 21.67 33.53
C GLN A 25 -5.89 20.56 32.55
N PHE A 26 -6.64 20.47 31.44
CA PHE A 26 -6.35 19.78 30.18
C PHE A 26 -6.20 18.25 30.17
N ASP A 27 -7.34 17.60 29.88
CA ASP A 27 -7.35 16.47 28.95
C ASP A 27 -6.68 16.87 27.62
N ALA A 28 -5.72 16.05 27.17
CA ALA A 28 -5.44 15.83 25.77
C ALA A 28 -5.13 14.33 25.62
N ALA A 29 -5.97 13.62 24.89
CA ALA A 29 -5.85 12.17 24.74
C ALA A 29 -4.58 11.82 23.97
N ASP A 30 -3.80 10.88 24.52
CA ASP A 30 -2.69 10.21 23.84
C ASP A 30 -3.24 9.13 22.89
N GLU A 31 -4.08 9.56 21.94
CA GLU A 31 -4.61 8.72 20.86
C GLU A 31 -3.61 8.70 19.70
N ASP A 32 -2.64 7.78 19.82
CA ASP A 32 -1.94 7.06 18.75
C ASP A 32 -1.81 7.84 17.42
N LEU A 33 -1.05 8.95 17.48
CA LEU A 33 -0.75 9.76 16.30
C LEU A 33 0.21 8.98 15.39
N GLY A 34 -0.36 8.38 14.34
CA GLY A 34 0.27 7.36 13.49
C GLY A 34 1.76 7.54 13.23
N GLU A 35 2.51 6.44 13.43
CA GLU A 35 3.97 6.41 13.43
C GLU A 35 4.61 7.10 12.21
N VAL A 36 5.78 7.71 12.44
CA VAL A 36 6.64 8.23 11.36
C VAL A 36 7.17 7.05 10.55
N ALA A 37 6.41 6.65 9.54
CA ALA A 37 6.70 5.46 8.75
C ALA A 37 8.03 5.58 7.99
N LEU A 38 8.90 4.59 8.20
CA LEU A 38 10.02 4.24 7.33
C LEU A 38 9.49 3.99 5.90
N ARG A 39 10.18 4.50 4.88
CA ARG A 39 9.69 4.48 3.48
C ARG A 39 10.72 3.87 2.54
N PRO A 40 10.75 2.54 2.40
CA PRO A 40 11.64 1.92 1.43
C PRO A 40 11.14 2.18 0.01
N GLY A 41 12.06 2.24 -0.94
CA GLY A 41 11.81 1.80 -2.29
C GLY A 41 12.03 0.30 -2.36
N SER A 42 11.49 -0.25 -3.43
CA SER A 42 11.50 -1.64 -3.80
C SER A 42 12.92 -2.10 -4.17
N GLY A 43 13.51 -2.90 -3.28
CA GLY A 43 14.74 -3.65 -3.54
C GLY A 43 16.01 -2.83 -3.82
N PRO A 44 17.12 -3.53 -4.16
CA PRO A 44 18.41 -2.92 -4.46
C PRO A 44 18.47 -2.20 -5.82
N ALA A 45 17.40 -2.21 -6.62
CA ALA A 45 17.34 -1.61 -7.96
C ALA A 45 17.09 -0.08 -7.98
N GLY A 46 16.87 0.55 -6.81
CA GLY A 46 17.07 2.00 -6.64
C GLY A 46 15.92 2.92 -7.05
N GLY A 47 14.67 2.45 -7.09
CA GLY A 47 13.49 3.28 -7.38
C GLY A 47 12.30 3.00 -6.45
N VAL A 48 11.42 3.99 -6.27
CA VAL A 48 10.07 3.74 -5.73
C VAL A 48 9.13 3.47 -6.90
N TRP A 49 8.98 2.18 -7.22
CA TRP A 49 8.09 1.72 -8.27
C TRP A 49 6.63 2.10 -7.95
N LEU A 50 5.83 2.29 -8.99
CA LEU A 50 4.39 2.54 -8.83
C LEU A 50 3.69 1.30 -8.24
N ASN A 51 4.08 0.13 -8.75
CA ASN A 51 3.79 -1.19 -8.20
C ASN A 51 5.00 -2.11 -8.37
N THR A 52 5.02 -3.24 -7.67
CA THR A 52 6.18 -4.15 -7.57
C THR A 52 5.82 -5.60 -7.84
N SER A 53 4.63 -5.85 -8.38
CA SER A 53 4.16 -7.18 -8.72
C SER A 53 4.70 -7.61 -10.08
N SER A 54 5.35 -8.77 -10.14
CA SER A 54 5.82 -9.41 -11.36
C SER A 54 5.60 -10.92 -11.35
N ILE A 55 5.74 -11.53 -12.52
CA ILE A 55 5.84 -12.97 -12.71
C ILE A 55 7.12 -13.18 -13.52
N GLY A 56 8.17 -13.71 -12.89
CA GLY A 56 9.52 -13.62 -13.45
C GLY A 56 9.96 -12.16 -13.61
N SER A 57 10.54 -11.84 -14.77
CA SER A 57 10.84 -10.47 -15.22
C SER A 57 9.59 -9.66 -15.58
N THR A 58 8.51 -10.31 -16.04
CA THR A 58 7.33 -9.65 -16.61
C THR A 58 6.53 -8.88 -15.54
N PRO A 59 6.42 -7.54 -15.61
CA PRO A 59 5.64 -6.75 -14.67
C PRO A 59 4.14 -6.97 -14.84
N PHE A 60 3.43 -7.15 -13.73
CA PHE A 60 2.05 -7.63 -13.74
C PHE A 60 1.23 -6.98 -12.62
N SER A 61 0.31 -6.07 -12.94
CA SER A 61 -0.45 -5.29 -11.92
C SER A 61 -1.98 -5.42 -11.99
N GLU A 62 -2.53 -5.86 -13.12
CA GLU A 62 -3.97 -5.76 -13.44
C GLU A 62 -4.53 -7.01 -14.10
N LEU A 63 -5.71 -7.44 -13.66
CA LEU A 63 -6.48 -8.55 -14.24
C LEU A 63 -7.88 -8.14 -14.63
N ASP A 64 -8.30 -8.53 -15.83
CA ASP A 64 -9.72 -8.54 -16.18
C ASP A 64 -10.39 -9.81 -15.65
N LEU A 65 -11.25 -9.66 -14.64
CA LEU A 65 -12.00 -10.75 -13.99
C LEU A 65 -13.15 -11.32 -14.84
N SER A 66 -13.37 -10.79 -16.04
CA SER A 66 -14.27 -11.38 -17.05
C SER A 66 -13.53 -12.20 -18.12
N GLY A 67 -12.21 -12.34 -18.00
CA GLY A 67 -11.39 -13.20 -18.85
C GLY A 67 -11.03 -12.60 -20.21
N LEU A 68 -10.99 -11.27 -20.32
CA LEU A 68 -10.42 -10.57 -21.48
C LEU A 68 -8.91 -10.40 -21.32
N VAL A 69 -8.16 -10.38 -22.42
CA VAL A 69 -6.76 -9.97 -22.41
C VAL A 69 -6.67 -8.48 -22.05
N HIS A 70 -5.83 -8.14 -21.08
CA HIS A 70 -5.59 -6.77 -20.62
C HIS A 70 -4.16 -6.64 -20.13
N LYS A 71 -3.40 -5.66 -20.68
CA LYS A 71 -1.97 -5.45 -20.37
C LYS A 71 -1.12 -6.74 -20.41
N GLY A 72 -1.25 -7.55 -21.46
CA GLY A 72 -0.47 -8.78 -21.60
C GLY A 72 -0.90 -9.94 -20.70
N ALA A 73 -1.97 -9.83 -19.90
CA ALA A 73 -2.48 -10.91 -19.08
C ALA A 73 -3.97 -11.21 -19.36
N GLN A 74 -4.34 -12.49 -19.30
CA GLN A 74 -5.72 -12.96 -19.30
C GLN A 74 -5.95 -13.86 -18.09
N SER A 75 -7.03 -13.63 -17.33
CA SER A 75 -7.48 -14.60 -16.34
C SER A 75 -8.26 -15.71 -17.03
N THR A 76 -7.77 -16.94 -16.98
CA THR A 76 -8.40 -18.12 -17.59
C THR A 76 -9.25 -18.92 -16.61
N GLY A 77 -8.97 -18.81 -15.31
CA GLY A 77 -9.77 -19.44 -14.27
C GLY A 77 -9.33 -19.12 -12.85
N ALA A 78 -10.06 -19.67 -11.87
CA ALA A 78 -9.58 -19.80 -10.50
C ALA A 78 -10.27 -20.99 -9.81
N LYS A 79 -9.60 -21.59 -8.82
CA LYS A 79 -10.03 -22.78 -8.10
C LYS A 79 -9.84 -22.59 -6.59
N LEU A 80 -10.86 -22.91 -5.80
CA LEU A 80 -10.77 -22.90 -4.33
C LEU A 80 -10.55 -24.31 -3.78
N LEU A 81 -9.60 -24.45 -2.86
CA LEU A 81 -9.36 -25.69 -2.11
C LEU A 81 -10.35 -25.81 -0.96
N ARG A 82 -11.25 -26.78 -0.97
CA ARG A 82 -12.26 -27.04 0.08
C ARG A 82 -11.91 -28.27 0.92
N PRO A 83 -12.52 -28.44 2.12
CA PRO A 83 -12.22 -29.56 3.02
C PRO A 83 -12.31 -30.93 2.32
N GLY A 84 -11.40 -31.84 2.67
CA GLY A 84 -11.25 -33.12 1.98
C GLY A 84 -10.40 -33.05 0.70
N ASN A 85 -9.61 -31.98 0.51
CA ASN A 85 -8.77 -31.74 -0.67
C ASN A 85 -9.56 -31.66 -1.99
N VAL A 86 -10.76 -31.05 -1.92
CA VAL A 86 -11.68 -30.93 -3.06
C VAL A 86 -11.49 -29.56 -3.72
N TRP A 87 -11.12 -29.54 -5.00
CA TRP A 87 -11.05 -28.31 -5.78
C TRP A 87 -12.41 -27.98 -6.40
N VAL A 88 -12.83 -26.72 -6.29
CA VAL A 88 -14.05 -26.19 -6.92
C VAL A 88 -13.74 -24.95 -7.76
N ASN A 89 -14.29 -24.89 -8.97
CA ASN A 89 -14.06 -23.76 -9.88
C ASN A 89 -14.80 -22.52 -9.39
N VAL A 90 -14.11 -21.37 -9.43
CA VAL A 90 -14.68 -20.05 -9.21
C VAL A 90 -15.49 -19.66 -10.46
N THR A 91 -16.71 -19.17 -10.23
CA THR A 91 -17.66 -18.73 -11.27
C THR A 91 -17.56 -17.24 -11.58
N SER A 92 -17.08 -16.43 -10.62
CA SER A 92 -16.75 -15.02 -10.82
C SER A 92 -15.90 -14.51 -9.64
N GLY A 93 -14.88 -13.71 -9.92
CA GLY A 93 -14.19 -12.92 -8.90
C GLY A 93 -14.82 -11.52 -8.72
N SER A 94 -14.65 -10.93 -7.54
CA SER A 94 -14.88 -9.50 -7.31
C SER A 94 -14.01 -9.00 -6.16
N VAL A 95 -13.96 -7.67 -5.97
CA VAL A 95 -13.37 -7.06 -4.78
C VAL A 95 -14.44 -6.20 -4.11
N LYS A 96 -14.51 -6.28 -2.79
CA LYS A 96 -15.37 -5.45 -1.96
C LYS A 96 -14.57 -4.90 -0.79
N ASP A 97 -14.53 -3.58 -0.66
CA ASP A 97 -13.92 -2.88 0.49
C ASP A 97 -12.51 -3.44 0.86
N GLY A 98 -11.59 -3.44 -0.12
CA GLY A 98 -10.22 -3.96 0.05
C GLY A 98 -10.10 -5.47 0.30
N THR A 99 -11.18 -6.24 0.13
CA THR A 99 -11.23 -7.69 0.36
C THR A 99 -11.61 -8.41 -0.93
N LEU A 100 -10.84 -9.43 -1.31
CA LEU A 100 -11.11 -10.27 -2.48
C LEU A 100 -12.30 -11.20 -2.20
N GLU A 101 -13.14 -11.40 -3.21
CA GLU A 101 -14.30 -12.26 -3.20
C GLU A 101 -14.19 -13.28 -4.34
N ALA A 102 -14.48 -14.55 -4.06
CA ALA A 102 -14.59 -15.59 -5.08
C ALA A 102 -15.94 -16.30 -4.94
N LYS A 103 -16.73 -16.28 -6.02
CA LYS A 103 -18.05 -16.90 -6.05
C LYS A 103 -17.97 -18.33 -6.58
N VAL A 104 -18.59 -19.29 -5.90
CA VAL A 104 -18.76 -20.67 -6.37
C VAL A 104 -20.24 -21.02 -6.32
N GLY A 105 -20.87 -21.19 -7.49
CA GLY A 105 -22.31 -21.36 -7.60
C GLY A 105 -23.05 -20.13 -7.05
N THR A 106 -23.72 -20.28 -5.89
CA THR A 106 -24.39 -19.18 -5.18
C THR A 106 -23.61 -18.64 -3.98
N THR A 107 -22.56 -19.33 -3.54
CA THR A 107 -21.78 -18.99 -2.34
C THR A 107 -20.67 -18.01 -2.68
N ILE A 108 -20.43 -17.01 -1.82
CA ILE A 108 -19.29 -16.09 -1.93
C ILE A 108 -18.32 -16.39 -0.79
N TYR A 109 -17.09 -16.72 -1.15
CA TYR A 109 -15.96 -16.90 -0.23
C TYR A 109 -15.11 -15.63 -0.20
N ARG A 110 -14.52 -15.30 0.95
CA ARG A 110 -13.76 -14.05 1.16
C ARG A 110 -12.56 -14.25 2.06
N GLY A 111 -11.54 -13.40 1.91
CA GLY A 111 -10.43 -13.30 2.87
C GLY A 111 -9.75 -14.64 3.12
N ALA A 112 -9.73 -15.09 4.38
CA ALA A 112 -9.15 -16.36 4.79
C ALA A 112 -9.71 -17.59 4.03
N ASP A 113 -10.96 -17.55 3.55
CA ASP A 113 -11.52 -18.63 2.74
C ASP A 113 -10.79 -18.83 1.40
N LEU A 114 -9.99 -17.85 0.96
CA LEU A 114 -9.28 -17.86 -0.32
C LEU A 114 -7.83 -18.33 -0.17
N VAL A 115 -7.33 -18.57 1.04
CA VAL A 115 -5.99 -19.12 1.27
C VAL A 115 -5.91 -20.54 0.67
N GLY A 116 -4.83 -20.80 -0.06
CA GLY A 116 -4.64 -22.02 -0.85
C GLY A 116 -5.45 -22.04 -2.16
N SER A 117 -6.16 -20.97 -2.53
CA SER A 117 -6.75 -20.86 -3.87
C SER A 117 -5.68 -20.70 -4.95
N ARG A 118 -6.01 -21.17 -6.15
CA ARG A 118 -5.19 -21.11 -7.36
C ARG A 118 -5.89 -20.24 -8.39
N TRP A 119 -5.18 -19.30 -8.99
CA TRP A 119 -5.67 -18.36 -10.00
C TRP A 119 -4.89 -18.62 -11.27
N GLU A 120 -5.61 -18.93 -12.34
CA GLU A 120 -5.07 -19.46 -13.59
C GLU A 120 -5.09 -18.35 -14.63
N LEU A 121 -3.94 -18.17 -15.28
CA LEU A 121 -3.67 -17.03 -16.16
C LEU A 121 -2.92 -17.49 -17.40
N THR A 122 -3.07 -16.74 -18.49
CA THR A 122 -2.18 -16.80 -19.65
C THR A 122 -1.55 -15.42 -19.81
N LEU A 123 -0.22 -15.38 -19.85
CA LEU A 123 0.56 -14.19 -20.19
C LEU A 123 0.85 -14.18 -21.70
N PHE A 124 0.78 -13.01 -22.31
CA PHE A 124 0.97 -12.80 -23.75
C PHE A 124 2.20 -11.91 -23.96
N ASN A 125 3.15 -12.38 -24.77
CA ASN A 125 4.47 -11.77 -24.93
C ASN A 125 5.14 -11.55 -23.56
N ALA A 126 5.29 -12.63 -22.79
CA ALA A 126 6.07 -12.59 -21.56
C ALA A 126 7.55 -12.63 -21.94
N ASP A 127 8.35 -11.71 -21.40
CA ASP A 127 9.83 -11.75 -21.44
C ASP A 127 10.28 -13.05 -20.75
N THR A 128 10.62 -14.04 -21.57
CA THR A 128 10.84 -15.44 -21.18
C THR A 128 12.30 -15.88 -21.25
N ASP A 129 13.18 -15.08 -21.86
CA ASP A 129 14.62 -15.29 -21.84
C ASP A 129 15.36 -14.34 -20.87
N GLY A 130 14.67 -13.32 -20.34
CA GLY A 130 15.17 -12.41 -19.32
C GLY A 130 16.07 -11.31 -19.85
N ASP A 131 16.07 -11.04 -21.17
CA ASP A 131 16.91 -9.99 -21.77
C ASP A 131 16.34 -8.57 -21.59
N GLY A 132 15.03 -8.47 -21.29
CA GLY A 132 14.33 -7.23 -20.98
C GLY A 132 13.71 -6.50 -22.17
N ASP A 133 13.75 -7.07 -23.37
CA ASP A 133 12.85 -6.71 -24.46
C ASP A 133 11.65 -7.70 -24.56
N HIS A 134 10.82 -7.58 -25.60
CA HIS A 134 9.57 -8.37 -25.79
C HIS A 134 9.41 -8.61 -27.30
N ASP A 135 10.34 -9.36 -27.92
CA ASP A 135 10.40 -9.53 -29.38
C ASP A 135 9.65 -10.76 -29.95
N ALA A 136 10.21 -11.41 -30.97
CA ALA A 136 9.61 -12.54 -31.67
C ALA A 136 10.16 -13.90 -31.21
N ASP A 137 11.21 -13.93 -30.38
CA ASP A 137 11.79 -15.15 -29.83
C ASP A 137 11.17 -15.54 -28.46
N ASP A 138 10.36 -14.66 -27.86
CA ASP A 138 9.50 -14.96 -26.69
C ASP A 138 8.37 -15.97 -27.00
N GLU A 139 8.08 -16.87 -26.06
CA GLU A 139 6.91 -17.75 -26.16
C GLU A 139 5.61 -16.91 -26.14
N PRO A 140 4.75 -17.00 -27.17
CA PRO A 140 3.66 -16.04 -27.38
C PRO A 140 2.57 -16.09 -26.31
N GLU A 141 2.39 -17.25 -25.67
CA GLU A 141 1.39 -17.51 -24.63
C GLU A 141 1.96 -18.45 -23.55
N VAL A 142 2.10 -17.95 -22.31
CA VAL A 142 2.61 -18.72 -21.16
C VAL A 142 1.53 -18.86 -20.08
N ASP A 143 1.13 -20.09 -19.78
CA ASP A 143 0.17 -20.39 -18.70
C ASP A 143 0.86 -20.35 -17.32
N VAL A 144 0.28 -19.58 -16.40
CA VAL A 144 0.81 -19.35 -15.04
C VAL A 144 -0.28 -19.59 -13.98
N GLU A 145 0.10 -20.16 -12.84
CA GLU A 145 -0.76 -20.32 -11.68
C GLU A 145 -0.26 -19.46 -10.51
N LEU A 146 -1.10 -18.54 -10.02
CA LEU A 146 -0.86 -17.81 -8.79
C LEU A 146 -1.59 -18.46 -7.61
N ARG A 147 -0.88 -18.66 -6.50
CA ARG A 147 -1.42 -19.18 -5.24
C ARG A 147 -1.58 -18.06 -4.22
N ILE A 148 -2.75 -17.98 -3.58
CA ILE A 148 -2.89 -17.17 -2.36
C ILE A 148 -2.29 -17.95 -1.19
N ALA A 149 -1.10 -17.52 -0.75
CA ALA A 149 -0.32 -18.16 0.29
C ALA A 149 -0.77 -17.75 1.70
N SER A 150 -1.12 -16.48 1.87
CA SER A 150 -1.48 -15.88 3.16
C SER A 150 -2.63 -14.90 3.01
N PHE A 151 -3.27 -14.60 4.15
CA PHE A 151 -4.29 -13.56 4.30
C PHE A 151 -4.14 -12.92 5.68
N GLN A 152 -4.24 -11.59 5.73
CA GLN A 152 -4.30 -10.82 6.96
C GLN A 152 -5.42 -9.79 6.87
N GLN A 153 -6.31 -9.77 7.87
CA GLN A 153 -7.30 -8.69 8.01
C GLN A 153 -6.63 -7.53 8.77
N ILE A 154 -6.55 -6.36 8.13
CA ILE A 154 -5.97 -5.14 8.74
C ILE A 154 -7.07 -4.30 9.39
N SER A 155 -8.19 -4.14 8.70
CA SER A 155 -9.39 -3.46 9.21
C SER A 155 -10.65 -4.07 8.57
N PRO A 156 -11.88 -3.76 9.02
CA PRO A 156 -13.11 -4.29 8.41
C PRO A 156 -13.30 -4.00 6.91
N LYS A 157 -12.47 -3.09 6.35
CA LYS A 157 -12.45 -2.72 4.94
C LYS A 157 -11.03 -2.71 4.35
N GLU A 158 -10.15 -3.56 4.86
CA GLU A 158 -8.80 -3.73 4.31
C GLU A 158 -8.25 -5.10 4.67
N ALA A 159 -7.82 -5.84 3.64
CA ALA A 159 -7.13 -7.10 3.78
C ALA A 159 -5.87 -7.12 2.92
N HIS A 160 -4.81 -7.68 3.47
CA HIS A 160 -3.55 -7.93 2.76
C HIS A 160 -3.45 -9.43 2.45
N TYR A 161 -2.86 -9.75 1.29
CA TYR A 161 -2.69 -11.11 0.80
C TYR A 161 -1.26 -11.29 0.32
N THR A 162 -0.68 -12.47 0.53
CA THR A 162 0.54 -12.88 -0.21
C THR A 162 0.10 -13.75 -1.38
N PHE A 163 0.45 -13.34 -2.60
CA PHE A 163 0.37 -14.18 -3.78
C PHE A 163 1.76 -14.71 -4.13
N GLU A 164 1.83 -15.96 -4.52
CA GLU A 164 3.06 -16.65 -4.94
C GLU A 164 2.86 -17.28 -6.32
N THR A 165 3.93 -17.41 -7.09
CA THR A 165 4.01 -18.19 -8.33
C THR A 165 5.11 -19.25 -8.21
N VAL A 166 5.31 -20.03 -9.27
CA VAL A 166 6.46 -20.92 -9.42
C VAL A 166 7.40 -20.36 -10.50
N ASP A 167 8.69 -20.26 -10.21
CA ASP A 167 9.70 -19.84 -11.19
C ASP A 167 10.12 -20.99 -12.13
N GLU A 168 10.91 -20.68 -13.17
CA GLU A 168 11.43 -21.66 -14.14
C GLU A 168 12.25 -22.80 -13.50
N LEU A 169 12.83 -22.56 -12.33
CA LEU A 169 13.62 -23.54 -11.58
C LEU A 169 12.74 -24.42 -10.66
N GLY A 170 11.43 -24.14 -10.59
CA GLY A 170 10.46 -24.85 -9.77
C GLY A 170 10.36 -24.34 -8.32
N ASN A 171 10.96 -23.20 -7.99
CA ASN A 171 10.85 -22.60 -6.66
C ASN A 171 9.54 -21.84 -6.53
N VAL A 172 8.94 -21.87 -5.33
CA VAL A 172 7.82 -20.99 -4.99
C VAL A 172 8.37 -19.62 -4.63
N VAL A 173 7.96 -18.59 -5.37
CA VAL A 173 8.43 -17.20 -5.21
C VAL A 173 7.24 -16.24 -5.01
N PRO A 174 7.37 -15.18 -4.20
CA PRO A 174 6.33 -14.18 -4.04
C PRO A 174 6.16 -13.34 -5.31
N VAL A 175 4.94 -12.91 -5.59
CA VAL A 175 4.62 -12.02 -6.73
C VAL A 175 5.09 -10.58 -6.48
N CYS A 176 5.12 -10.12 -5.22
CA CYS A 176 5.57 -8.78 -4.84
C CYS A 176 7.03 -8.78 -4.38
N ASP A 177 7.76 -7.70 -4.68
CA ASP A 177 8.95 -7.33 -3.90
C ASP A 177 8.63 -7.24 -2.40
N ALA A 178 9.65 -7.48 -1.56
CA ALA A 178 9.57 -7.17 -0.13
C ALA A 178 9.42 -5.66 0.12
N ASP A 179 8.62 -5.29 1.13
CA ASP A 179 8.67 -3.96 1.75
C ASP A 179 9.77 -3.89 2.84
N THR A 180 9.73 -2.87 3.70
CA THR A 180 10.80 -2.58 4.69
C THR A 180 11.01 -3.73 5.65
N ASP A 181 9.92 -4.40 5.96
CA ASP A 181 9.81 -5.36 7.05
C ASP A 181 10.00 -6.79 6.53
N GLY A 182 10.39 -6.92 5.25
CA GLY A 182 10.53 -8.19 4.56
C GLY A 182 9.20 -8.78 4.09
N VAL A 183 8.12 -8.00 4.06
CA VAL A 183 6.76 -8.51 3.80
C VAL A 183 6.41 -8.38 2.31
N HIS A 184 5.89 -9.47 1.75
CA HIS A 184 5.55 -9.61 0.33
C HIS A 184 4.02 -9.58 0.12
N THR A 185 3.35 -8.57 0.66
CA THR A 185 1.88 -8.48 0.63
C THR A 185 1.35 -7.54 -0.44
N MET A 186 0.09 -7.71 -0.80
CA MET A 186 -0.67 -6.84 -1.68
C MET A 186 -2.09 -6.59 -1.19
N VAL A 187 -2.66 -5.47 -1.63
CA VAL A 187 -4.06 -5.10 -1.44
C VAL A 187 -4.81 -5.25 -2.77
N PRO A 188 -5.93 -5.99 -2.83
CA PRO A 188 -6.77 -6.05 -4.02
C PRO A 188 -7.62 -4.78 -4.13
N ILE A 189 -7.56 -4.10 -5.27
CA ILE A 189 -8.34 -2.88 -5.55
C ILE A 189 -9.30 -3.14 -6.70
N LYS A 190 -10.56 -2.70 -6.53
CA LYS A 190 -11.63 -2.84 -7.52
C LYS A 190 -11.59 -1.74 -8.60
N ASP A 191 -11.81 -2.17 -9.84
CA ASP A 191 -12.05 -1.35 -11.03
C ASP A 191 -10.98 -0.27 -11.28
N LEU A 192 -9.74 -0.51 -10.86
CA LEU A 192 -8.61 0.40 -11.01
C LEU A 192 -7.75 -0.01 -12.21
N THR A 193 -7.40 0.96 -13.06
CA THR A 193 -6.32 0.81 -14.05
C THR A 193 -5.34 1.97 -13.91
N VAL A 194 -4.05 1.70 -14.10
CA VAL A 194 -2.96 2.64 -13.85
C VAL A 194 -2.00 2.66 -15.04
N ASN A 195 -1.65 3.84 -15.53
CA ASN A 195 -0.58 3.98 -16.51
C ASN A 195 0.77 3.98 -15.78
N GLU A 196 1.50 2.87 -15.87
CA GLU A 196 2.74 2.64 -15.11
C GLU A 196 3.83 3.68 -15.39
N VAL A 197 3.87 4.23 -16.61
CA VAL A 197 4.83 5.27 -17.02
C VAL A 197 4.52 6.62 -16.37
N THR A 198 3.24 7.04 -16.39
CA THR A 198 2.83 8.41 -16.02
C THR A 198 2.21 8.55 -14.63
N GLY A 199 2.02 7.44 -13.90
CA GLY A 199 1.34 7.42 -12.61
C GLY A 199 -0.17 7.68 -12.67
N ARG A 200 -0.75 7.89 -13.88
CA ARG A 200 -2.13 8.31 -14.05
C ARG A 200 -3.11 7.15 -13.82
N MET A 201 -4.15 7.39 -13.04
CA MET A 201 -5.17 6.41 -12.70
C MET A 201 -6.46 6.61 -13.49
N GLY A 202 -7.18 5.52 -13.69
CA GLY A 202 -8.49 5.49 -14.33
C GLY A 202 -9.37 4.40 -13.73
N LYS A 203 -10.68 4.51 -13.98
CA LYS A 203 -11.61 3.42 -13.66
C LYS A 203 -11.80 2.52 -14.87
N ARG A 204 -11.66 1.21 -14.69
CA ARG A 204 -11.91 0.18 -15.71
C ARG A 204 -12.72 -0.93 -15.06
N SER A 205 -13.96 -1.15 -15.52
CA SER A 205 -14.84 -2.16 -14.95
C SER A 205 -14.27 -3.58 -15.08
N ASN A 206 -14.56 -4.42 -14.10
CA ASN A 206 -14.10 -5.81 -13.98
C ASN A 206 -12.59 -5.96 -13.78
N THR A 207 -11.85 -4.86 -13.52
CA THR A 207 -10.40 -4.94 -13.28
C THR A 207 -10.10 -5.15 -11.80
N LEU A 208 -9.34 -6.19 -11.49
CA LEU A 208 -8.65 -6.39 -10.22
C LEU A 208 -7.24 -5.82 -10.36
N TYR A 209 -6.92 -4.80 -9.57
CA TYR A 209 -5.56 -4.30 -9.45
C TYR A 209 -4.92 -4.89 -8.19
N LEU A 210 -3.72 -5.46 -8.33
CA LEU A 210 -2.97 -6.11 -7.26
C LEU A 210 -1.89 -5.17 -6.74
N ALA A 211 -2.22 -4.35 -5.73
CA ALA A 211 -1.33 -3.30 -5.24
C ALA A 211 -0.38 -3.81 -4.15
N CYS A 212 0.86 -4.14 -4.50
CA CYS A 212 1.88 -4.56 -3.54
C CYS A 212 2.18 -3.48 -2.50
N THR A 213 2.40 -3.88 -1.24
CA THR A 213 2.74 -3.00 -0.11
C THR A 213 4.14 -2.42 -0.22
N SER A 214 5.02 -3.02 -1.02
CA SER A 214 6.30 -2.44 -1.44
C SER A 214 6.14 -1.35 -2.53
N GLY A 215 5.03 -1.34 -3.26
CA GLY A 215 4.72 -0.35 -4.30
C GLY A 215 3.95 0.88 -3.79
N ALA A 216 4.00 1.98 -4.54
CA ALA A 216 3.35 3.23 -4.13
C ALA A 216 1.82 3.14 -4.02
N VAL A 217 1.17 2.33 -4.86
CA VAL A 217 -0.29 2.14 -4.81
C VAL A 217 -0.70 1.42 -3.53
N GLY A 218 0.02 0.38 -3.10
CA GLY A 218 -0.26 -0.33 -1.84
C GLY A 218 0.06 0.52 -0.61
N LYS A 219 1.20 1.25 -0.63
CA LYS A 219 1.59 2.19 0.43
C LYS A 219 0.55 3.28 0.67
N ALA A 220 -0.04 3.84 -0.38
CA ALA A 220 -1.11 4.82 -0.21
C ALA A 220 -2.32 4.23 0.56
N VAL A 221 -2.67 2.96 0.31
CA VAL A 221 -3.72 2.28 1.09
C VAL A 221 -3.29 2.10 2.55
N GLN A 222 -2.08 1.61 2.80
CA GLN A 222 -1.53 1.42 4.16
C GLN A 222 -1.50 2.72 4.96
N TRP A 223 -1.22 3.86 4.33
CA TRP A 223 -1.28 5.20 4.96
C TRP A 223 -2.72 5.74 5.13
N GLY A 224 -3.73 4.88 4.98
CA GLY A 224 -5.16 5.17 5.15
C GLY A 224 -5.89 5.68 3.89
N TYR A 225 -5.19 5.88 2.76
CA TYR A 225 -5.76 6.44 1.53
C TYR A 225 -6.42 5.36 0.64
N LYS A 226 -7.39 4.66 1.19
CA LYS A 226 -8.24 3.62 0.56
C LYS A 226 -9.07 4.09 -0.65
N PRO A 227 -8.88 3.60 -1.90
CA PRO A 227 -9.62 4.06 -3.08
C PRO A 227 -11.13 3.72 -3.11
N TRP A 228 -11.62 2.85 -2.23
CA TRP A 228 -13.05 2.58 -2.06
C TRP A 228 -13.76 3.58 -1.13
N GLU A 229 -13.03 4.50 -0.48
CA GLU A 229 -13.58 5.47 0.47
C GLU A 229 -13.46 6.93 0.00
N ARG A 230 -12.73 7.18 -1.09
CA ARG A 230 -12.51 8.52 -1.65
C ARG A 230 -12.46 8.49 -3.18
N PRO A 231 -12.65 9.64 -3.86
CA PRO A 231 -12.51 9.74 -5.31
C PRO A 231 -11.13 9.25 -5.83
N ILE A 232 -11.10 8.67 -7.03
CA ILE A 232 -9.89 8.08 -7.61
C ILE A 232 -8.81 9.13 -7.92
N ASP A 233 -9.22 10.35 -8.28
CA ASP A 233 -8.35 11.51 -8.47
C ASP A 233 -7.74 12.01 -7.14
N GLU A 234 -8.37 11.71 -6.00
CA GLU A 234 -7.81 11.98 -4.67
C GLU A 234 -6.86 10.88 -4.21
N PHE A 235 -7.11 9.62 -4.61
CA PHE A 235 -6.19 8.51 -4.40
C PHE A 235 -4.92 8.62 -5.28
N GLU A 236 -5.05 9.02 -6.54
CA GLU A 236 -3.91 9.26 -7.43
C GLU A 236 -2.93 10.29 -6.84
N VAL A 237 -3.44 11.39 -6.27
CA VAL A 237 -2.57 12.38 -5.61
C VAL A 237 -1.88 11.78 -4.37
N ALA A 238 -2.51 10.84 -3.66
CA ALA A 238 -1.85 10.12 -2.56
C ALA A 238 -0.68 9.27 -3.08
N THR A 239 -0.83 8.55 -4.21
CA THR A 239 0.27 7.76 -4.80
C THR A 239 1.36 8.60 -5.42
N ARG A 240 1.03 9.75 -6.01
CA ARG A 240 2.01 10.75 -6.47
C ARG A 240 2.78 11.34 -5.29
N MET A 241 2.09 11.67 -4.20
CA MET A 241 2.70 12.06 -2.94
C MET A 241 3.60 10.94 -2.39
N VAL A 242 3.22 9.66 -2.43
CA VAL A 242 4.11 8.54 -1.99
C VAL A 242 5.45 8.58 -2.72
N ARG A 243 5.45 8.86 -4.03
CA ARG A 243 6.63 8.83 -4.91
C ARG A 243 7.39 10.16 -5.04
N ALA A 244 6.90 11.21 -4.37
CA ALA A 244 7.33 12.59 -4.64
C ALA A 244 7.27 12.94 -6.16
N ASP A 245 6.21 12.51 -6.84
CA ASP A 245 5.96 12.85 -8.24
C ASP A 245 5.43 14.28 -8.33
N TYR A 246 6.34 15.24 -8.13
CA TYR A 246 6.00 16.65 -8.04
C TYR A 246 5.45 17.21 -9.37
N CYS A 247 5.83 16.61 -10.49
CA CYS A 247 5.50 17.07 -11.83
C CYS A 247 4.24 16.42 -12.43
N PHE A 248 3.69 15.38 -11.78
CA PHE A 248 2.51 14.63 -12.22
C PHE A 248 2.72 13.96 -13.59
N ASP A 249 3.98 13.69 -13.94
CA ASP A 249 4.40 13.04 -15.19
C ASP A 249 4.86 11.59 -14.99
N GLY A 250 4.88 11.11 -13.73
CA GLY A 250 5.33 9.78 -13.35
C GLY A 250 6.76 9.74 -12.80
N THR A 251 7.54 10.82 -12.91
CA THR A 251 8.92 10.89 -12.41
C THR A 251 8.97 10.89 -10.88
N SER A 252 9.64 9.90 -10.28
CA SER A 252 9.86 9.84 -8.83
C SER A 252 11.03 10.73 -8.40
N TYR A 253 10.79 11.64 -7.46
CA TYR A 253 11.85 12.44 -6.82
C TYR A 253 12.13 11.99 -5.36
N THR A 254 11.74 10.78 -5.01
CA THR A 254 12.04 10.12 -3.72
C THR A 254 12.95 8.90 -3.91
N GLN A 255 13.58 8.45 -2.83
CA GLN A 255 14.42 7.25 -2.78
C GLN A 255 14.03 6.33 -1.60
N THR A 256 14.65 5.15 -1.55
CA THR A 256 14.57 4.25 -0.40
C THR A 256 15.07 4.91 0.88
N GLY A 257 14.28 4.79 1.94
CA GLY A 257 14.59 5.30 3.28
C GLY A 257 14.15 6.75 3.54
N THR A 258 13.51 7.45 2.59
CA THR A 258 13.12 8.85 2.82
C THR A 258 11.97 8.98 3.81
N HIS A 259 12.27 9.44 5.03
CA HIS A 259 11.29 9.79 6.04
C HIS A 259 10.59 11.12 5.70
N LEU A 260 9.28 11.15 5.90
CA LEU A 260 8.51 12.39 5.93
C LEU A 260 7.26 12.20 6.80
N GLN A 261 6.70 13.34 7.19
CA GLN A 261 5.43 13.45 7.87
C GLN A 261 4.36 13.92 6.89
N ILE A 262 3.10 13.54 7.14
CA ILE A 262 1.96 13.95 6.31
C ILE A 262 0.91 14.61 7.21
N LYS A 263 0.34 15.71 6.75
CA LYS A 263 -0.92 16.25 7.23
C LYS A 263 -1.89 16.32 6.07
N ASP A 264 -3.13 15.87 6.26
CA ASP A 264 -4.09 15.73 5.17
C ASP A 264 -5.47 16.34 5.50
N LYS A 265 -6.28 16.54 4.45
CA LYS A 265 -7.63 17.12 4.60
C LYS A 265 -8.66 16.17 5.22
N TYR A 266 -8.37 14.87 5.28
CA TYR A 266 -9.26 13.82 5.77
C TYR A 266 -9.08 13.56 7.27
N GLN A 267 -8.06 14.16 7.90
CA GLN A 267 -7.69 13.98 9.30
C GLN A 267 -7.21 12.55 9.61
N ILE A 268 -6.59 11.88 8.64
CA ILE A 268 -6.00 10.53 8.84
C ILE A 268 -4.61 10.66 9.47
N ASN A 269 -3.82 11.63 8.99
CA ASN A 269 -2.48 11.91 9.47
C ASN A 269 -2.35 13.40 9.86
N THR A 270 -1.49 13.66 10.83
CA THR A 270 -1.01 14.99 11.20
C THR A 270 0.50 14.96 11.42
N PHE A 271 1.13 16.13 11.49
CA PHE A 271 2.55 16.22 11.83
C PHE A 271 2.79 15.91 13.30
N LEU A 272 3.75 15.01 13.55
CA LEU A 272 4.38 14.77 14.85
C LEU A 272 5.29 15.94 15.25
N ARG A 273 6.08 16.47 14.31
CA ARG A 273 6.94 17.65 14.50
C ARG A 273 6.53 18.75 13.54
N ALA A 274 5.78 19.73 14.06
CA ALA A 274 5.25 20.83 13.27
C ALA A 274 6.34 21.77 12.69
N ASP A 275 7.52 21.80 13.31
CA ASP A 275 8.62 22.70 12.92
C ASP A 275 9.54 22.11 11.83
N ASP A 276 9.40 20.83 11.49
CA ASP A 276 10.22 20.17 10.46
C ASP A 276 10.08 20.84 9.08
N PRO A 277 11.11 20.82 8.21
CA PRO A 277 11.08 21.49 6.91
C PRO A 277 9.89 21.07 6.04
N THR A 278 9.12 22.04 5.55
CA THR A 278 8.08 21.78 4.54
C THR A 278 8.72 21.14 3.30
N GLU A 279 8.19 20.00 2.90
CA GLU A 279 8.48 19.41 1.60
C GLU A 279 7.64 20.13 0.54
N ALA A 280 6.34 19.82 0.47
CA ALA A 280 5.44 20.27 -0.57
C ALA A 280 3.98 20.30 -0.10
N VAL A 281 3.13 21.02 -0.84
CA VAL A 281 1.66 20.95 -0.72
C VAL A 281 1.06 20.40 -2.01
N TRP A 282 0.23 19.37 -1.87
CA TRP A 282 -0.29 18.53 -2.95
C TRP A 282 -1.76 18.82 -3.21
N SER A 283 -2.15 18.97 -4.48
CA SER A 283 -3.53 19.15 -4.93
C SER A 283 -3.84 18.26 -6.14
N LYS A 284 -5.11 18.19 -6.53
CA LYS A 284 -5.51 17.51 -7.78
C LYS A 284 -5.01 18.19 -9.05
N SER A 285 -4.62 19.46 -8.94
CA SER A 285 -4.11 20.27 -10.04
C SER A 285 -2.58 20.24 -10.15
N GLY A 286 -1.90 19.39 -9.36
CA GLY A 286 -0.45 19.35 -9.21
C GLY A 286 0.04 19.81 -7.83
N VAL A 287 1.37 19.91 -7.68
CA VAL A 287 1.99 20.50 -6.50
C VAL A 287 1.76 22.02 -6.48
N ARG A 288 1.19 22.50 -5.37
CA ARG A 288 0.90 23.93 -5.15
C ARG A 288 2.17 24.73 -4.82
N CYS A 289 3.09 24.11 -4.08
CA CYS A 289 4.42 24.64 -3.79
C CYS A 289 5.38 23.55 -3.27
N ILE A 290 6.69 23.79 -3.34
CA ILE A 290 7.77 22.93 -2.83
C ILE A 290 8.88 23.78 -2.18
N ASN A 291 9.48 23.28 -1.09
CA ASN A 291 10.66 23.87 -0.44
C ASN A 291 11.83 22.88 -0.35
N THR A 292 11.66 21.75 0.35
CA THR A 292 12.71 20.74 0.55
C THR A 292 12.36 19.45 -0.21
N PRO A 293 12.96 19.17 -1.38
CA PRO A 293 12.74 17.90 -2.08
C PRO A 293 13.23 16.69 -1.28
N ARG A 294 12.60 15.53 -1.51
CA ARG A 294 12.97 14.25 -0.86
C ARG A 294 14.33 13.70 -1.25
N ASN A 295 14.72 13.86 -2.52
CA ASN A 295 16.08 13.56 -2.94
C ASN A 295 17.01 14.69 -2.46
N ALA A 296 17.82 14.40 -1.44
CA ALA A 296 18.73 15.35 -0.80
C ALA A 296 19.82 15.92 -1.73
N THR A 297 20.00 15.37 -2.94
CA THR A 297 20.89 15.95 -3.97
C THR A 297 20.25 17.11 -4.75
N LEU A 298 18.95 17.38 -4.53
CA LEU A 298 18.17 18.40 -5.24
C LEU A 298 17.67 19.50 -4.29
N THR A 299 17.75 20.75 -4.76
CA THR A 299 17.02 21.88 -4.20
C THR A 299 15.72 22.14 -4.97
N ALA A 300 14.74 22.82 -4.37
CA ALA A 300 13.46 23.12 -5.04
C ALA A 300 13.59 23.70 -6.48
N PRO A 301 14.50 24.65 -6.77
CA PRO A 301 14.69 25.16 -8.14
C PRO A 301 15.28 24.16 -9.16
N GLN A 302 15.83 23.03 -8.70
CA GLN A 302 16.30 21.95 -9.57
C GLN A 302 15.19 20.93 -9.91
N VAL A 303 14.06 20.95 -9.19
CA VAL A 303 12.85 20.22 -9.58
C VAL A 303 12.13 21.05 -10.67
N GLN A 304 12.25 20.60 -11.92
CA GLN A 304 11.73 21.29 -13.09
C GLN A 304 10.71 20.44 -13.84
N CYS A 305 9.47 20.92 -13.88
CA CYS A 305 8.36 20.26 -14.57
C CYS A 305 8.16 20.94 -15.92
N GLY A 306 8.42 20.23 -17.02
CA GLY A 306 8.42 20.82 -18.37
C GLY A 306 9.39 22.00 -18.53
N GLY A 307 10.51 22.00 -17.79
CA GLY A 307 11.48 23.10 -17.77
C GLY A 307 11.06 24.33 -16.94
N GLN A 308 9.95 24.27 -16.19
CA GLN A 308 9.52 25.31 -15.26
C GLN A 308 9.76 24.88 -13.81
N THR A 309 10.25 25.79 -12.98
CA THR A 309 10.39 25.55 -11.53
C THR A 309 9.04 25.66 -10.83
N LEU A 310 8.78 24.76 -9.87
CA LEU A 310 7.59 24.84 -9.03
C LEU A 310 7.63 26.03 -8.05
N PRO A 311 6.47 26.57 -7.61
CA PRO A 311 6.43 27.68 -6.65
C PRO A 311 7.05 27.32 -5.30
N THR A 312 7.71 28.28 -4.64
CA THR A 312 8.20 28.12 -3.27
C THR A 312 7.05 28.27 -2.26
N CYS A 313 7.02 27.44 -1.22
CA CYS A 313 6.04 27.53 -0.14
C CYS A 313 6.32 28.74 0.76
N ALA A 314 5.28 29.55 1.03
CA ALA A 314 5.34 30.67 1.95
C ALA A 314 5.69 30.21 3.38
N THR A 315 6.35 31.06 4.17
CA THR A 315 6.78 30.74 5.55
C THR A 315 5.62 30.33 6.47
N ASN A 316 4.43 30.89 6.25
CA ASN A 316 3.20 30.57 6.98
C ASN A 316 2.29 29.58 6.23
N THR A 317 2.84 28.71 5.39
CA THR A 317 2.07 27.67 4.68
C THR A 317 1.35 26.76 5.68
N SER A 318 0.11 26.42 5.34
CA SER A 318 -0.76 25.52 6.08
C SER A 318 -1.68 24.75 5.13
N MET A 319 -2.42 23.76 5.63
CA MET A 319 -3.50 23.10 4.87
C MET A 319 -4.56 24.08 4.33
N THR A 320 -4.68 25.28 4.89
CA THR A 320 -5.65 26.30 4.45
C THR A 320 -5.07 27.36 3.52
N THR A 321 -3.76 27.33 3.24
CA THR A 321 -3.08 28.28 2.35
C THR A 321 -3.52 28.11 0.89
N TYR A 322 -3.89 26.89 0.48
CA TYR A 322 -4.48 26.60 -0.82
C TYR A 322 -5.80 25.86 -0.60
N SER A 323 -6.90 26.38 -1.14
CA SER A 323 -8.25 25.86 -0.90
C SER A 323 -8.50 24.46 -1.48
N ASP A 324 -7.62 23.99 -2.37
CA ASP A 324 -7.64 22.68 -3.02
C ASP A 324 -6.55 21.73 -2.51
N ALA A 325 -5.86 22.07 -1.42
CA ALA A 325 -4.86 21.20 -0.80
C ALA A 325 -5.50 19.90 -0.30
N LEU A 326 -4.92 18.76 -0.69
CA LEU A 326 -5.27 17.44 -0.19
C LEU A 326 -4.30 16.98 0.90
N PHE A 327 -3.00 17.24 0.69
CA PHE A 327 -1.92 16.83 1.57
C PHE A 327 -0.87 17.94 1.68
N TRP A 328 -0.25 18.06 2.84
CA TRP A 328 0.94 18.84 3.11
C TRP A 328 1.96 17.92 3.75
N THR A 329 3.18 17.90 3.21
CA THR A 329 4.25 17.02 3.68
C THR A 329 5.44 17.80 4.21
N LYS A 330 6.17 17.20 5.15
CA LYS A 330 7.39 17.72 5.78
C LYS A 330 8.47 16.65 5.79
N ILE A 331 9.70 16.98 5.41
CA ILE A 331 10.83 16.06 5.53
C ILE A 331 11.19 15.92 7.01
N ASP A 332 11.34 14.69 7.50
CA ASP A 332 11.86 14.48 8.86
C ASP A 332 13.34 14.94 8.92
N ALA A 333 13.64 15.89 9.81
CA ALA A 333 14.99 16.45 9.95
C ALA A 333 15.83 15.82 11.08
N SER A 334 15.31 14.76 11.72
CA SER A 334 15.94 14.09 12.87
C SER A 334 16.74 12.82 12.52
N ILE A 335 16.80 12.46 11.23
CA ILE A 335 17.39 11.22 10.69
C ILE A 335 18.27 11.58 9.47
#